data_AF-A0A844EBS1-F1
#
_entry.id   AF-A0A844EBS1-F1
#
_cell.length_a   1.000
_cell.length_b   1.000
_cell.length_c   1.000
_cell.angle_alpha   90.00
_cell.angle_beta   90.00
_cell.angle_gamma   90.00
#
_symmetry.space_group_name_H-M   'P 1'
#
loop_
_entity.id
_entity.type
_entity.pdbx_description
1 polymer ?
#
loop_
_entity_poly.entity_id
_entity_poly.type
_entity_poly.pdbx_seq_one_letter_code
_entity_poly.pdbx_strand_id
1 'polypeptide(L)'
;MRTILTLFKRDLRKIFHSRPVWITLLAFCLIPAIYAIPNIKVSWDPYSKANTSRLPIAVVNDDEGSTVNGKQLNVGDQIVGQLRQNHSINWIITNDWHGNNGLDQGKYYSL
;
A
#
# COMPACT_ATOMS: atom_id res chain seq x y z
N MET A 1 -49.14 21.95 7.40
CA MET A 1 -48.33 21.05 6.53
C MET A 1 -48.01 21.63 5.15
N ARG A 2 -48.99 22.17 4.40
CA ARG A 2 -48.74 22.72 3.04
C ARG A 2 -47.66 23.80 3.00
N THR A 3 -47.62 24.71 3.98
CA THR A 3 -46.62 25.78 4.10
C THR A 3 -45.18 25.25 4.27
N ILE A 4 -45.02 24.15 5.01
CA ILE A 4 -43.70 23.53 5.23
C ILE A 4 -43.18 22.94 3.91
N LEU A 5 -44.05 22.27 3.16
CA LEU A 5 -43.71 21.69 1.86
C LEU A 5 -43.38 22.75 0.80
N THR A 6 -44.07 23.90 0.82
CA THR A 6 -43.77 25.00 -0.11
C THR A 6 -42.45 25.69 0.22
N LEU A 7 -42.16 25.90 1.51
CA LEU A 7 -40.86 26.41 1.94
C LEU A 7 -39.72 25.46 1.55
N PHE A 8 -39.89 24.16 1.80
CA PHE A 8 -38.93 23.14 1.42
C PHE A 8 -38.65 23.12 -0.09
N LYS A 9 -39.69 23.13 -0.94
CA LYS A 9 -39.52 23.18 -2.41
C LYS A 9 -38.80 24.46 -2.87
N ARG A 10 -39.10 25.60 -2.24
CA ARG A 10 -38.47 26.89 -2.57
C ARG A 10 -36.99 26.88 -2.23
N ASP A 11 -36.65 26.36 -1.06
CA ASP A 11 -35.27 26.32 -0.58
C ASP A 11 -34.45 25.30 -1.38
N LEU A 12 -35.03 24.15 -1.73
CA LEU A 12 -34.42 23.18 -2.65
C LEU A 12 -34.13 23.81 -4.02
N ARG A 13 -35.09 24.56 -4.59
CA ARG A 13 -34.88 25.30 -5.85
C ARG A 13 -33.73 26.32 -5.74
N LYS A 14 -33.62 27.03 -4.61
CA LYS A 14 -32.54 27.99 -4.35
C LYS A 14 -31.17 27.31 -4.26
N ILE A 15 -31.09 26.12 -3.66
CA ILE A 15 -29.84 25.33 -3.63
C ILE A 15 -29.35 25.08 -5.06
N PHE A 16 -30.24 24.67 -5.98
CA PHE A 16 -29.87 24.38 -7.36
C PHE A 16 -29.57 25.63 -8.23
N HIS A 17 -30.10 26.81 -7.90
CA HIS A 17 -29.98 28.02 -8.75
C HIS A 17 -29.03 29.09 -8.19
N SER A 18 -28.60 28.99 -6.94
CA SER A 18 -27.75 29.99 -6.29
C SER A 18 -26.27 29.63 -6.41
N ARG A 19 -25.49 30.46 -7.10
CA ARG A 19 -24.04 30.27 -7.27
C ARG A 19 -23.28 30.18 -5.92
N PRO A 20 -23.51 31.08 -4.93
CA PRO A 20 -22.83 30.99 -3.64
C PRO A 20 -23.12 29.67 -2.90
N VAL A 21 -24.36 29.18 -2.96
CA VAL A 21 -24.75 27.93 -2.27
C VAL A 21 -24.01 26.73 -2.86
N TRP A 22 -23.87 26.67 -4.19
CA TRP A 22 -23.09 25.65 -4.86
C TRP A 22 -21.61 25.68 -4.49
N ILE A 23 -21.00 26.87 -4.40
CA ILE A 23 -19.59 27.01 -4.00
C ILE A 23 -19.39 26.45 -2.58
N THR A 24 -20.27 26.81 -1.65
CA THR A 24 -20.22 26.33 -0.27
C THR A 24 -20.41 24.81 -0.19
N LEU A 25 -21.38 24.25 -0.93
CA LEU A 25 -21.64 22.81 -0.96
C LEU A 25 -20.45 22.05 -1.54
N LEU A 26 -19.86 22.55 -2.63
CA LEU A 26 -18.69 21.97 -3.25
C LEU A 26 -17.48 22.00 -2.30
N ALA A 27 -17.25 23.11 -1.59
CA ALA A 27 -16.21 23.20 -0.58
C ALA A 27 -16.39 22.14 0.53
N PHE A 28 -17.61 21.98 1.04
CA PHE A 28 -17.92 20.95 2.04
C PHE A 28 -17.76 19.52 1.53
N CYS A 29 -18.03 19.25 0.26
CA CYS A 29 -17.80 17.93 -0.34
C CYS A 29 -16.32 17.67 -0.65
N LEU A 30 -15.56 18.70 -1.05
CA LEU A 30 -14.16 18.55 -1.42
C LEU A 30 -13.25 18.27 -0.23
N ILE A 31 -13.49 18.90 0.93
CA ILE A 31 -12.70 18.69 2.15
C ILE A 31 -12.58 17.20 2.51
N PRO A 32 -13.68 16.44 2.70
CA PRO A 32 -13.60 15.01 2.98
C PRO A 32 -13.13 14.20 1.77
N ALA A 33 -13.44 14.61 0.53
CA ALA A 33 -13.00 13.89 -0.66
C ALA A 33 -11.47 13.89 -0.82
N ILE A 34 -10.83 15.05 -0.62
CA ILE A 34 -9.37 15.20 -0.70
C ILE A 34 -8.68 14.35 0.37
N TYR A 35 -9.28 14.22 1.56
CA TYR A 35 -8.79 13.32 2.60
C TYR A 35 -9.01 11.84 2.26
N ALA A 36 -10.18 11.49 1.73
CA ALA A 36 -10.56 10.11 1.44
C ALA A 36 -9.75 9.49 0.30
N ILE A 37 -9.49 10.24 -0.78
CA ILE A 37 -8.79 9.72 -1.98
C ILE A 37 -7.44 9.05 -1.66
N PRO A 38 -6.47 9.70 -0.98
CA PRO A 38 -5.19 9.06 -0.68
C PRO A 38 -5.36 7.89 0.30
N ASN A 39 -6.29 7.99 1.26
CA ASN A 39 -6.55 6.92 2.21
C ASN A 39 -7.07 5.65 1.49
N ILE A 40 -8.07 5.80 0.61
CA ILE A 40 -8.60 4.70 -0.21
C ILE A 40 -7.50 4.14 -1.10
N LYS A 41 -6.71 4.99 -1.75
CA LYS A 41 -5.65 4.54 -2.66
C LYS A 41 -4.60 3.68 -1.94
N VAL A 42 -4.18 4.08 -0.74
CA VAL A 42 -3.23 3.30 0.07
C VAL A 42 -3.86 2.02 0.59
N SER A 43 -5.12 2.06 1.03
CA SER A 43 -5.82 0.86 1.54
C SER A 43 -6.18 -0.15 0.45
N TRP A 44 -6.38 0.28 -0.80
CA TRP A 44 -6.73 -0.61 -1.91
C TRP A 44 -5.54 -1.45 -2.40
N ASP A 45 -4.34 -0.86 -2.44
CA ASP A 45 -3.12 -1.56 -2.85
C ASP A 45 -1.91 -1.07 -2.02
N PRO A 46 -1.79 -1.49 -0.75
CA PRO A 46 -0.68 -1.08 0.12
C PRO A 46 0.65 -1.67 -0.36
N TYR A 47 0.60 -2.84 -0.99
CA TYR A 47 1.77 -3.57 -1.50
C TYR A 47 2.12 -3.23 -2.95
N SER A 48 1.54 -2.15 -3.47
CA SER A 48 1.84 -1.70 -4.83
C SER A 48 3.34 -1.55 -5.01
N LYS A 49 3.87 -1.98 -6.15
CA LYS A 49 5.30 -1.86 -6.50
C LYS A 49 5.82 -0.44 -6.29
N ALA A 50 5.00 0.59 -6.52
CA ALA A 50 5.36 1.99 -6.30
C ALA A 50 5.68 2.33 -4.83
N ASN A 51 5.18 1.54 -3.87
CA ASN A 51 5.33 1.73 -2.43
C ASN A 51 6.34 0.74 -1.83
N THR A 52 6.31 -0.53 -2.24
CA THR A 52 7.12 -1.61 -1.65
C THR A 52 8.50 -1.78 -2.28
N SER A 53 8.72 -1.31 -3.51
CA SER A 53 10.03 -1.42 -4.17
C SER A 53 11.15 -0.66 -3.46
N ARG A 54 10.82 0.22 -2.50
CA ARG A 54 11.78 0.94 -1.68
C ARG A 54 12.05 0.29 -0.33
N LEU A 55 11.32 -0.75 0.05
CA LEU A 55 11.48 -1.43 1.34
C LEU A 55 12.62 -2.46 1.23
N PRO A 56 13.79 -2.22 1.86
CA PRO A 56 14.89 -3.16 1.83
C PRO A 56 14.58 -4.32 2.78
N ILE A 57 14.29 -5.51 2.23
CA ILE A 57 14.07 -6.73 3.01
C ILE A 57 15.28 -7.61 2.81
N ALA A 58 16.03 -7.86 3.89
CA ALA A 58 17.14 -8.79 3.86
C ALA A 58 16.62 -10.22 3.90
N VAL A 59 17.33 -11.14 3.23
CA VAL A 59 17.01 -12.56 3.25
C VAL A 59 18.32 -13.32 3.42
N VAL A 60 18.36 -14.20 4.41
CA VAL A 60 19.46 -15.13 4.67
C VAL A 60 18.99 -16.52 4.30
N ASN A 61 19.81 -17.25 3.55
CA ASN A 61 19.54 -18.64 3.19
C ASN A 61 20.62 -19.54 3.79
N ASP A 62 20.25 -20.28 4.83
CA ASP A 62 21.09 -21.29 5.48
C ASP A 62 20.69 -22.72 5.07
N ASP A 63 19.89 -22.88 4.00
CA ASP A 63 19.56 -24.20 3.46
C ASP A 63 20.80 -24.80 2.77
N GLU A 64 21.40 -25.81 3.39
CA GLU A 64 22.49 -26.60 2.80
C GLU A 64 21.99 -27.60 1.74
N GLY A 65 20.67 -27.76 1.62
CA GLY A 65 20.02 -28.71 0.74
C GLY A 65 20.10 -30.16 1.25
N SER A 66 19.49 -31.08 0.50
CA SER A 66 19.52 -32.51 0.80
C SER A 66 19.35 -33.34 -0.48
N THR A 67 19.56 -34.65 -0.37
CA THR A 67 19.34 -35.59 -1.47
C THR A 67 17.99 -36.27 -1.30
N VAL A 68 17.10 -36.06 -2.27
CA VAL A 68 15.76 -36.68 -2.30
C VAL A 68 15.66 -37.51 -3.57
N ASN A 69 15.35 -38.81 -3.43
CA ASN A 69 15.24 -39.74 -4.56
C ASN A 69 16.46 -39.75 -5.49
N GLY A 70 17.67 -39.69 -4.92
CA GLY A 70 18.93 -39.70 -5.66
C GLY A 70 19.27 -38.40 -6.41
N LYS A 71 18.50 -37.32 -6.21
CA LYS A 71 18.78 -36.00 -6.75
C LYS A 71 19.11 -35.02 -5.63
N GLN A 72 20.14 -34.22 -5.83
CA GLN A 72 20.45 -33.10 -4.95
C GLN A 72 19.41 -32.00 -5.13
N LEU A 73 18.80 -31.57 -4.04
CA LEU A 73 17.75 -30.57 -3.99
C LEU A 73 18.10 -29.52 -2.94
N ASN A 74 18.18 -28.26 -3.36
CA ASN A 74 18.26 -27.11 -2.47
C ASN A 74 17.04 -26.23 -2.75
N VAL A 75 16.13 -26.12 -1.78
CA VAL A 75 14.87 -25.38 -1.96
C VAL A 75 15.11 -23.90 -1.68
N GLY A 76 15.99 -23.59 -0.71
CA GLY A 76 16.39 -22.23 -0.39
C GLY A 76 16.94 -21.48 -1.61
N ASP A 77 17.82 -22.10 -2.38
CA ASP A 77 18.40 -21.50 -3.59
C ASP A 77 17.34 -21.24 -4.67
N GLN A 78 16.35 -22.14 -4.80
CA GLN A 78 15.24 -21.95 -5.73
C GLN A 78 14.38 -20.75 -5.33
N ILE A 79 14.07 -20.62 -4.02
CA ILE A 79 13.31 -19.50 -3.48
C ILE A 79 14.09 -18.19 -3.65
N VAL A 80 15.37 -18.16 -3.29
CA VAL A 80 16.26 -17.00 -3.47
C VAL A 80 16.31 -16.59 -4.94
N GLY A 81 16.39 -17.56 -5.86
CA GLY A 81 16.34 -17.30 -7.31
C GLY A 81 15.04 -16.62 -7.75
N GLN A 82 13.90 -17.08 -7.25
CA GLN A 82 12.59 -16.46 -7.54
C GLN A 82 12.46 -15.06 -6.93
N LEU A 83 12.97 -14.85 -5.71
CA LEU A 83 12.97 -13.55 -5.04
C LEU A 83 13.81 -12.53 -5.82
N ARG A 84 14.98 -12.91 -6.33
CA ARG A 84 15.81 -12.02 -7.16
C ARG A 84 15.12 -11.55 -8.45
N GLN A 85 14.22 -12.36 -9.00
CA GLN A 85 13.44 -12.01 -10.19
C GLN A 85 12.22 -11.13 -9.86
N ASN A 86 11.79 -11.08 -8.60
CA ASN A 86 10.67 -10.29 -8.16
C ASN A 86 11.11 -8.84 -7.86
N HIS A 87 10.69 -7.91 -8.71
CA HIS A 87 11.01 -6.47 -8.56
C HIS A 87 9.96 -5.68 -7.77
N SER A 88 8.96 -6.32 -7.17
CA SER A 88 7.94 -5.65 -6.37
C SER A 88 8.46 -5.20 -5.00
N ILE A 89 9.49 -5.89 -4.49
CA ILE A 89 10.14 -5.63 -3.20
C ILE A 89 11.65 -5.55 -3.44
N ASN A 90 12.37 -4.75 -2.66
CA ASN A 90 13.82 -4.68 -2.73
C ASN A 90 14.45 -5.79 -1.87
N TRP A 91 14.58 -6.98 -2.45
CA TRP A 91 15.19 -8.14 -1.81
C TRP A 91 16.71 -8.01 -1.75
N ILE A 92 17.28 -8.09 -0.55
CA ILE A 92 18.72 -8.01 -0.30
C ILE A 92 19.19 -9.35 0.25
N ILE A 93 19.69 -10.20 -0.62
CA ILE A 93 20.22 -11.50 -0.21
C ILE A 93 21.58 -11.30 0.45
N THR A 94 21.73 -11.75 1.68
CA THR A 94 22.92 -11.54 2.50
C THR A 94 23.23 -12.76 3.38
N ASN A 95 24.30 -12.70 4.18
CA ASN A 95 24.63 -13.73 5.16
C ASN A 95 24.13 -13.38 6.56
N ASP A 96 24.06 -14.36 7.45
CA ASP A 96 23.50 -14.21 8.80
C ASP A 96 24.07 -13.00 9.56
N TRP A 97 25.40 -12.83 9.55
CA TRP A 97 26.04 -11.70 10.22
C TRP A 97 25.65 -10.34 9.64
N HIS A 98 25.74 -10.17 8.32
CA HIS A 98 25.38 -8.91 7.66
C HIS A 98 23.88 -8.62 7.76
N GLY A 99 23.05 -9.66 7.73
CA GLY A 99 21.61 -9.58 7.90
C GLY A 99 21.24 -9.00 9.27
N ASN A 100 21.71 -9.64 10.34
CA ASN A 100 21.43 -9.20 11.71
C ASN A 100 22.01 -7.81 11.99
N ASN A 101 23.28 -7.56 11.64
CA ASN A 101 23.90 -6.26 11.86
C ASN A 101 23.21 -5.15 11.03
N GLY A 102 22.75 -5.46 9.81
CA GLY A 102 21.99 -4.51 9.00
C GLY A 102 20.59 -4.24 9.54
N LEU A 103 19.94 -5.22 10.16
CA LEU A 103 18.67 -5.05 10.86
C LEU A 103 18.84 -4.16 12.10
N ASP A 104 19.85 -4.43 12.93
CA ASP A 104 20.14 -3.66 14.15
C ASP A 104 20.48 -2.19 13.84
N GLN A 105 21.15 -1.93 12.72
CA GLN A 105 21.48 -0.58 12.25
C GLN A 105 20.31 0.13 11.55
N GLY A 106 19.15 -0.53 11.39
CA GLY A 106 18.00 0.02 10.67
C GLY A 106 18.21 0.16 9.15
N LYS A 107 19.22 -0.52 8.61
CA LYS A 107 19.50 -0.56 7.17
C LYS A 107 18.49 -1.43 6.43
N TYR A 108 17.98 -2.45 7.09
CA TYR A 108 16.93 -3.34 6.58
C TYR A 108 15.64 -3.11 7.37
N TYR A 109 14.51 -3.14 6.66
CA TYR A 109 13.20 -3.05 7.28
C TYR A 109 12.84 -4.36 8.01
N SER A 110 13.25 -5.49 7.45
CA SER A 110 13.12 -6.83 8.02
C SER A 110 14.28 -7.69 7.54
N LEU A 111 14.59 -8.72 8.33
CA LEU A 111 15.43 -9.85 7.99
C LEU A 111 14.56 -11.11 7.84
#